data_AF-A0A414ZR05-F1
#
_entry.id   AF-A0A414ZR05-F1
#
_cell.length_a   1.000
_cell.length_b   1.000
_cell.length_c   1.000
_cell.angle_alpha   90.00
_cell.angle_beta   90.00
_cell.angle_gamma   90.00
#
_symmetry.space_group_name_H-M   'P 1'
#
loop_
_entity.id
_entity.type
_entity.pdbx_description
1 polymer ?
#
loop_
_entity_poly.entity_id
_entity_poly.type
_entity_poly.pdbx_seq_one_letter_code
_entity_poly.pdbx_strand_id
1 'polypeptide(L)'
;MYFDLNIEEWNFKNDYEDIYFLLHCLYNAKTELYDRTLTDMRSRYDSTEAFIDGWINGWNRRRSNWYSKKLYDKCVKCIELKTRGHFIHRHWKECVWKYKGLSAQEWINLYQQLIKENKYDSWILEYIENWNI
;
A
#
# COMPACT_ATOMS: atom_id res chain seq x y z
N MET A 1 14.86 -6.50 15.14
CA MET A 1 15.70 -5.35 14.79
C MET A 1 14.74 -4.24 14.41
N TYR A 2 14.57 -3.24 15.28
CA TYR A 2 13.72 -2.08 14.99
C TYR A 2 14.46 -1.25 13.95
N PHE A 3 13.90 -1.13 12.75
CA PHE A 3 14.37 -0.15 11.78
C PHE A 3 13.79 1.19 12.21
N ASP A 4 14.59 2.00 12.90
CA ASP A 4 14.37 3.43 12.97
C ASP A 4 14.66 3.99 11.57
N LEU A 5 13.62 4.00 10.72
CA LEU A 5 13.59 4.92 9.59
C LEU A 5 13.61 6.31 10.22
N ASN A 6 14.76 6.99 10.24
CA ASN A 6 14.86 8.37 10.68
C ASN A 6 13.97 9.24 9.77
N ILE A 7 12.73 9.48 10.23
CA ILE A 7 11.67 10.25 9.55
C ILE A 7 11.88 11.77 9.71
N GLU A 8 12.92 12.22 10.42
CA GLU A 8 13.14 13.64 10.72
C GLU A 8 13.40 14.55 9.49
N GLU A 9 13.47 14.03 8.27
CA GLU A 9 13.61 14.84 7.04
C GLU A 9 12.54 14.57 5.96
N TRP A 10 11.32 14.15 6.31
CA TRP A 10 10.23 14.10 5.33
C TRP A 10 9.58 15.48 5.15
N ASN A 11 10.32 16.39 4.52
CA ASN A 11 9.75 17.61 3.95
C ASN A 11 9.03 17.23 2.65
N PHE A 12 7.77 16.78 2.75
CA PHE A 12 6.91 16.63 1.57
C PHE A 12 6.89 17.96 0.81
N LYS A 13 7.25 17.91 -0.47
CA LYS A 13 7.49 19.11 -1.29
C LYS A 13 6.20 19.89 -1.57
N ASN A 14 5.04 19.21 -1.47
CA ASN A 14 3.68 19.73 -1.51
C ASN A 14 2.67 18.62 -1.14
N ASP A 15 1.40 18.99 -0.93
CA ASP A 15 0.29 18.08 -0.61
C ASP A 15 0.02 16.99 -1.68
N TYR A 16 0.48 17.19 -2.93
CA TYR A 16 0.29 16.24 -4.02
C TYR A 16 1.26 15.06 -3.96
N GLU A 17 2.54 15.31 -3.67
CA GLU A 17 3.50 14.21 -3.50
C GLU A 17 3.19 13.38 -2.24
N ASP A 18 2.60 14.00 -1.23
CA ASP A 18 2.18 13.35 0.01
C ASP A 18 1.08 12.31 -0.23
N ILE A 19 -0.02 12.66 -0.91
CA ILE A 19 -1.15 11.73 -1.09
C ILE A 19 -0.81 10.50 -1.95
N TYR A 20 -0.01 10.66 -3.01
CA TYR A 20 0.42 9.53 -3.84
C TYR A 20 1.29 8.56 -3.05
N PHE A 21 2.22 9.10 -2.25
CA PHE A 21 3.09 8.28 -1.42
C PHE A 21 2.31 7.56 -0.31
N LEU A 22 1.44 8.28 0.42
CA LEU A 22 0.62 7.72 1.48
C LEU A 22 -0.26 6.58 0.96
N LEU A 23 -0.99 6.79 -0.14
CA LEU A 23 -1.86 5.74 -0.68
C LEU A 23 -1.09 4.57 -1.29
N HIS A 24 0.13 4.77 -1.80
CA HIS A 24 0.97 3.66 -2.24
C HIS A 24 1.48 2.82 -1.06
N CYS A 25 1.88 3.46 0.05
CA CYS A 25 2.24 2.75 1.28
C CYS A 25 1.08 1.91 1.80
N LEU A 26 -0.11 2.52 1.89
CA LEU A 26 -1.33 1.85 2.27
C LEU A 26 -1.63 0.67 1.36
N TYR A 27 -1.56 0.87 0.04
CA TYR A 27 -1.83 -0.16 -0.97
C TYR A 27 -0.94 -1.39 -0.80
N ASN A 28 0.38 -1.18 -0.67
CA ASN A 28 1.34 -2.27 -0.50
C ASN A 28 1.07 -3.03 0.81
N ALA A 29 0.93 -2.30 1.93
CA ALA A 29 0.71 -2.91 3.23
C ALA A 29 -0.60 -3.71 3.29
N LYS A 30 -1.72 -3.14 2.81
CA LYS A 30 -3.03 -3.81 2.85
C LYS A 30 -3.10 -5.01 1.90
N THR A 31 -2.46 -4.95 0.73
CA THR A 31 -2.39 -6.10 -0.19
C THR A 31 -1.63 -7.27 0.44
N GLU A 32 -0.46 -7.00 1.01
CA GLU A 32 0.32 -8.03 1.71
C GLU A 32 -0.46 -8.62 2.90
N LEU A 33 -1.08 -7.75 3.73
CA LEU A 33 -1.88 -8.22 4.86
C LEU A 33 -3.05 -9.11 4.42
N TYR A 34 -3.70 -8.79 3.29
CA TYR A 34 -4.75 -9.63 2.73
C TYR A 34 -4.20 -10.96 2.22
N ASP A 35 -3.08 -10.95 1.49
CA ASP A 35 -2.46 -12.17 0.97
C ASP A 35 -2.02 -13.11 2.11
N ARG A 36 -1.53 -12.57 3.23
CA ARG A 36 -1.26 -13.34 4.46
C ARG A 36 -2.49 -14.03 5.04
N THR A 37 -3.71 -13.54 4.78
CA THR A 37 -4.95 -14.25 5.16
C THR A 37 -5.27 -15.43 4.26
N LEU A 38 -4.65 -15.49 3.07
CA LEU A 38 -4.88 -16.51 2.06
C LEU A 38 -3.79 -17.58 2.04
N THR A 39 -2.60 -17.32 2.61
CA THR A 39 -1.47 -18.26 2.55
C THR A 39 -0.47 -18.08 3.68
N ASP A 40 0.03 -19.21 4.19
CA ASP A 40 1.18 -19.26 5.09
C ASP A 40 2.52 -19.41 4.34
N MET A 41 2.47 -19.63 3.01
CA MET A 41 3.68 -19.71 2.20
C MET A 41 4.35 -18.34 2.12
N ARG A 42 5.68 -18.35 2.02
CA ARG A 42 6.49 -17.14 1.89
C ARG A 42 7.31 -17.17 0.62
N SER A 43 7.59 -16.00 0.08
CA SER A 43 8.38 -15.86 -1.14
C SER A 43 9.80 -16.35 -0.90
N ARG A 44 10.39 -16.91 -1.95
CA ARG A 44 11.80 -17.35 -1.95
C ARG A 44 12.79 -16.19 -1.96
N TYR A 45 12.33 -14.98 -2.30
CA TYR A 45 13.16 -13.78 -2.43
C TYR A 45 13.01 -12.84 -1.24
N ASP A 46 11.81 -12.78 -0.66
CA ASP A 46 11.50 -12.08 0.57
C ASP A 46 10.68 -12.99 1.48
N SER A 47 11.27 -13.52 2.55
CA SER A 47 10.56 -14.40 3.48
C SER A 47 9.44 -13.70 4.25
N THR A 48 9.33 -12.37 4.15
CA THR A 48 8.24 -11.58 4.72
C THR A 48 7.06 -11.39 3.76
N GLU A 49 7.24 -11.64 2.47
CA GLU A 49 6.22 -11.55 1.43
C GLU A 49 5.37 -12.83 1.40
N ALA A 50 4.05 -12.68 1.45
CA ALA A 50 3.10 -13.77 1.27
C ALA A 50 3.17 -14.30 -0.17
N PHE A 51 3.34 -15.62 -0.32
CA PHE A 51 3.46 -16.23 -1.63
C PHE A 51 2.19 -17.02 -2.01
N ILE A 52 1.54 -16.62 -3.09
CA ILE A 52 0.37 -17.30 -3.62
C ILE A 52 0.75 -18.10 -4.86
N ASP A 53 0.92 -19.40 -4.68
CA ASP A 53 1.12 -20.33 -5.79
C ASP A 53 -0.15 -20.45 -6.63
N GLY A 54 -0.11 -19.91 -7.85
CA GLY A 54 -1.24 -19.94 -8.78
C GLY A 54 -1.54 -21.31 -9.38
N TRP A 55 -0.57 -22.22 -9.41
CA TRP A 55 -0.73 -23.57 -9.94
C TRP A 55 -1.44 -24.47 -8.94
N ILE A 56 -1.08 -24.34 -7.66
CA ILE A 56 -1.65 -25.14 -6.57
C ILE A 56 -2.95 -24.51 -6.05
N ASN A 57 -3.01 -23.18 -5.99
CA ASN A 57 -4.08 -22.47 -5.31
C ASN A 57 -4.67 -21.32 -6.15
N GLY A 58 -5.19 -21.69 -7.33
CA GLY A 58 -5.81 -20.76 -8.27
C GLY A 58 -6.98 -19.97 -7.70
N TRP A 59 -7.70 -20.49 -6.70
CA TRP A 59 -8.76 -19.78 -6.00
C TRP A 59 -8.22 -18.60 -5.18
N ASN A 60 -7.18 -18.81 -4.37
CA ASN A 60 -6.58 -17.73 -3.58
C ASN A 60 -5.91 -16.69 -4.47
N ARG A 61 -5.30 -17.12 -5.59
CA ARG A 61 -4.78 -16.18 -6.61
C ARG A 61 -5.86 -15.27 -7.18
N ARG A 62 -7.04 -15.81 -7.49
CA ARG A 62 -8.18 -14.99 -7.98
C ARG A 62 -8.63 -13.98 -6.94
N ARG A 63 -8.69 -14.37 -5.66
CA ARG A 63 -9.07 -13.49 -4.54
C ARG A 63 -8.06 -12.36 -4.34
N SER A 64 -6.77 -12.69 -4.30
CA SER A 64 -5.68 -11.71 -4.21
C SER A 64 -5.69 -10.71 -5.36
N ASN A 65 -5.82 -11.20 -6.61
CA ASN A 65 -5.92 -10.33 -7.78
C ASN A 65 -7.16 -9.43 -7.75
N TRP A 66 -8.31 -9.95 -7.31
CA TRP A 66 -9.53 -9.16 -7.16
C TRP A 66 -9.37 -8.07 -6.10
N TYR A 67 -8.81 -8.42 -4.95
CA TYR A 67 -8.58 -7.50 -3.84
C TYR A 67 -7.62 -6.38 -4.22
N SER A 68 -6.45 -6.73 -4.74
CA SER A 68 -5.43 -5.76 -5.17
C SER A 68 -5.96 -4.82 -6.25
N LYS A 69 -6.70 -5.33 -7.24
CA LYS A 69 -7.34 -4.49 -8.26
C LYS A 69 -8.34 -3.52 -7.64
N LYS A 70 -9.25 -4.01 -6.79
CA LYS A 70 -10.28 -3.18 -6.15
C LYS A 70 -9.68 -2.11 -5.24
N LEU A 71 -8.63 -2.47 -4.48
CA LEU A 71 -7.92 -1.53 -3.62
C LEU A 71 -7.21 -0.45 -4.43
N TYR A 72 -6.52 -0.84 -5.52
CA TYR A 72 -5.90 0.11 -6.44
C TYR A 72 -6.92 1.10 -7.03
N ASP A 73 -8.05 0.62 -7.53
CA ASP A 73 -9.11 1.46 -8.09
C ASP A 73 -9.64 2.46 -7.04
N LYS A 74 -9.73 2.06 -5.76
CA LYS A 74 -10.07 2.96 -4.65
C LYS A 74 -8.99 4.00 -4.38
N CYS A 75 -7.71 3.60 -4.35
CA CYS A 75 -6.59 4.53 -4.18
C CYS A 75 -6.59 5.60 -5.28
N VAL A 76 -6.79 5.19 -6.53
CA VAL A 76 -6.91 6.10 -7.69
C VAL A 76 -8.02 7.12 -7.45
N LYS A 77 -9.24 6.66 -7.16
CA LYS A 77 -10.37 7.56 -6.89
C LYS A 77 -10.13 8.50 -5.71
N CYS A 78 -9.51 8.00 -4.64
CA CYS A 78 -9.21 8.80 -3.46
C CYS A 78 -8.19 9.92 -3.77
N ILE A 79 -7.16 9.64 -4.58
CA ILE A 79 -6.23 10.65 -5.09
C ILE A 79 -6.99 11.70 -5.91
N GLU A 80 -7.85 11.29 -6.83
CA GLU A 80 -8.62 12.21 -7.66
C GLU A 80 -9.54 13.12 -6.82
N LEU A 81 -10.19 12.56 -5.80
CA LEU A 81 -11.03 13.31 -4.86
C LEU A 81 -10.22 14.31 -4.02
N LYS A 82 -9.08 13.89 -3.45
CA LYS A 82 -8.23 14.74 -2.60
C LYS A 82 -7.61 15.88 -3.41
N THR A 83 -7.11 15.57 -4.60
CA THR A 83 -6.39 16.52 -5.46
C THR A 83 -7.32 17.37 -6.34
N ARG A 84 -8.60 16.98 -6.47
CA ARG A 84 -9.55 17.55 -7.43
C ARG A 84 -9.01 17.53 -8.87
N GLY A 85 -8.18 16.53 -9.19
CA GLY A 85 -7.49 16.39 -10.46
C GLY A 85 -7.51 14.95 -10.96
N HIS A 86 -7.00 14.76 -12.17
CA HIS A 86 -6.86 13.42 -12.74
C HIS A 86 -5.69 12.66 -12.11
N PHE A 87 -5.85 11.34 -11.98
CA PHE A 87 -4.76 10.48 -11.56
C PHE A 87 -3.62 10.46 -12.59
N ILE A 88 -2.40 10.70 -12.12
CA ILE A 88 -1.17 10.72 -12.90
C ILE A 88 -0.38 9.45 -12.54
N HIS A 89 -0.49 8.44 -13.40
CA HIS A 89 0.17 7.16 -13.21
C HIS A 89 1.70 7.26 -13.06
N ARG A 90 2.32 8.28 -13.67
CA ARG A 90 3.75 8.55 -13.49
C ARG A 90 4.09 8.85 -12.03
N HIS A 91 3.31 9.68 -11.34
CA HIS A 91 3.54 10.05 -9.95
C HIS A 91 3.39 8.84 -9.01
N TRP A 92 2.43 7.95 -9.29
CA TRP A 92 2.28 6.70 -8.55
C TRP A 92 3.53 5.83 -8.58
N LYS A 93 4.20 5.74 -9.73
CA LYS A 93 5.44 4.96 -9.86
C LYS A 93 6.64 5.67 -9.24
N GLU A 94 6.73 6.98 -9.43
CA GLU A 94 7.89 7.77 -9.00
C GLU A 94 7.90 8.03 -7.49
N CYS A 95 6.73 8.16 -6.83
CA CYS A 95 6.66 8.45 -5.40
C CYS A 95 7.31 7.38 -4.52
N VAL A 96 7.38 6.13 -5.00
CA VAL A 96 7.99 5.01 -4.27
C VAL A 96 9.32 4.53 -4.85
N TRP A 97 9.86 5.16 -5.90
CA TRP A 97 11.08 4.68 -6.56
C TRP A 97 12.22 4.47 -5.56
N LYS A 98 12.46 5.45 -4.68
CA LYS A 98 13.53 5.39 -3.67
C LYS A 98 13.35 4.26 -2.65
N TYR A 99 12.16 3.68 -2.57
CA TYR A 99 11.75 2.63 -1.64
C TYR A 99 11.58 1.26 -2.32
N LYS A 100 12.05 1.11 -3.57
CA LYS A 100 11.96 -0.15 -4.35
C LYS A 100 12.61 -1.37 -3.70
N GLY A 101 13.44 -1.16 -2.67
CA GLY A 101 14.11 -2.22 -1.92
C GLY A 101 13.39 -2.64 -0.65
N LEU A 102 12.26 -2.01 -0.29
CA LEU A 102 11.53 -2.35 0.92
C LEU A 102 10.91 -3.74 0.82
N SER A 103 11.12 -4.52 1.87
CA SER A 103 10.46 -5.80 2.10
C SER A 103 8.96 -5.62 2.38
N ALA A 104 8.19 -6.69 2.24
CA ALA A 104 6.76 -6.68 2.52
C ALA A 104 6.46 -6.27 3.98
N GLN A 105 7.27 -6.74 4.95
CA GLN A 105 7.17 -6.29 6.34
C GLN A 105 7.54 -4.82 6.52
N GLU A 106 8.53 -4.31 5.79
CA GLU A 106 8.91 -2.89 5.89
C GLU A 106 7.80 -1.97 5.36
N TRP A 107 7.09 -2.35 4.30
CA TRP A 107 5.88 -1.64 3.86
C TRP A 107 4.78 -1.61 4.93
N ILE A 108 4.55 -2.73 5.62
CA ILE A 108 3.58 -2.80 6.73
C ILE A 108 4.02 -1.89 7.88
N ASN A 109 5.30 -1.94 8.27
CA ASN A 109 5.83 -1.12 9.36
C ASN A 109 5.69 0.38 9.04
N LEU A 110 6.05 0.78 7.82
CA LEU A 110 5.93 2.14 7.34
C LEU A 110 4.47 2.62 7.37
N TYR A 111 3.53 1.80 6.88
CA TYR A 111 2.11 2.10 6.96
C TYR A 111 1.62 2.30 8.41
N GLN A 112 2.01 1.41 9.33
CA GLN A 112 1.67 1.52 10.75
C GLN A 112 2.25 2.78 11.40
N GLN A 113 3.49 3.13 11.04
CA GLN A 113 4.13 4.36 11.50
C GLN A 113 3.38 5.60 11.01
N LEU A 114 3.02 5.66 9.73
CA LEU A 114 2.26 6.78 9.15
C LEU A 114 0.87 6.94 9.81
N ILE A 115 0.22 5.84 10.20
CA ILE A 115 -1.02 5.90 11.02
C ILE A 115 -0.73 6.49 12.39
N LYS A 116 0.30 6.00 13.07
CA LYS A 116 0.67 6.46 14.42
C LYS A 116 1.01 7.95 14.45
N GLU A 117 1.63 8.44 13.38
CA GLU A 117 1.97 9.85 13.19
C GLU A 117 0.81 10.69 12.63
N ASN A 118 -0.39 10.10 12.48
CA ASN A 118 -1.59 10.76 11.98
C ASN A 118 -1.39 11.47 10.63
N LYS A 119 -0.64 10.83 9.71
CA LYS A 119 -0.36 11.36 8.38
C LYS A 119 -1.53 11.19 7.40
N TYR A 120 -2.43 10.24 7.67
CA TYR A 120 -3.64 10.06 6.88
C TYR A 120 -4.77 10.92 7.42
N ASP A 121 -5.44 11.67 6.55
CA ASP A 121 -6.74 12.22 6.90
C ASP A 121 -7.71 11.08 7.26
N SER A 122 -8.52 11.27 8.29
CA SER A 122 -9.49 10.25 8.76
C SER A 122 -10.42 9.77 7.65
N TRP A 123 -10.91 10.67 6.80
CA TRP A 123 -11.82 10.33 5.70
C TRP A 123 -11.17 9.40 4.65
N ILE A 124 -9.85 9.47 4.46
CA ILE A 124 -9.12 8.59 3.53
C ILE A 124 -9.20 7.16 4.01
N LEU A 125 -8.91 6.95 5.30
CA LEU A 125 -8.96 5.61 5.91
C LEU A 125 -10.38 5.05 5.86
N GLU A 126 -11.37 5.86 6.22
CA GLU A 126 -12.79 5.50 6.15
C GLU A 126 -13.21 5.12 4.72
N TYR A 127 -12.84 5.93 3.73
CA TYR A 127 -13.16 5.67 2.32
C TYR A 127 -12.55 4.36 1.82
N ILE A 128 -11.29 4.08 2.16
CA ILE A 128 -10.62 2.85 1.74
C ILE A 128 -11.26 1.63 2.43
N GLU A 129 -11.59 1.73 3.72
CA GLU A 129 -12.15 0.63 4.52
C GLU A 129 -13.63 0.37 4.25
N ASN A 130 -14.35 1.34 3.72
CA ASN A 130 -15.74 1.17 3.36
C ASN A 130 -15.88 0.31 2.09
N TRP A 131 -16.01 -1.01 2.27
CA TRP A 131 -16.19 -1.98 1.18
C TRP A 131 -17.63 -2.11 0.68
N ASN A 132 -18.54 -1.24 1.10
CA ASN A 132 -19.92 -1.30 0.62
C ASN A 132 -19.95 -1.11 -0.90
N ILE A 133 -20.39 -2.16 -1.58
CA ILE A 133 -20.72 -2.24 -3.01
C ILE A 133 -22.20 -1.94 -3.15
#